data_AF-A0A9P4JJL8-F1
#
_entry.id   AF-A0A9P4JJL8-F1
#
_cell.length_a   1.000
_cell.length_b   1.000
_cell.length_c   1.000
_cell.angle_alpha   90.00
_cell.angle_beta   90.00
_cell.angle_gamma   90.00
#
_symmetry.space_group_name_H-M   'P 1'
#
loop_
_entity.id
_entity.type
_entity.pdbx_description
1 polymer ?
#
loop_
_entity_poly.entity_id
_entity_poly.type
_entity_poly.pdbx_seq_one_letter_code
_entity_poly.pdbx_strand_id
1 'polypeptide(L)'
;MNRLFGAKSTAPKPTLNSAISNVDTRIESIDVKLAKLNAELTTYQQKLAKMRDGPGKTAIKQKALKVLQQRKLYESQRDQLQQQSWNMEQAGMMQDNLKNTMVTVDAMKTTTKELRKQYGKIDIDKIERLQDEMADLMDMGNDIQESISRSYDVPEDVDEAELDAELEALGEEVELEGGYGEAQGVPGFMLDDANPPQFIDEPPEPGKIKEAAG
;
A
#
# COMPACT_ATOMS: atom_id res chain seq x y z
N MET A 1 -29.57 -26.13 -30.11
CA MET A 1 -29.32 -25.15 -29.04
C MET A 1 -27.82 -25.03 -28.83
N ASN A 2 -27.27 -23.82 -29.02
CA ASN A 2 -25.84 -23.53 -28.98
C ASN A 2 -25.28 -23.60 -27.56
N ARG A 3 -24.15 -24.30 -27.41
CA ARG A 3 -23.32 -24.31 -26.21
C ARG A 3 -22.41 -23.07 -26.26
N LEU A 4 -22.85 -21.97 -25.66
CA LEU A 4 -22.13 -20.68 -25.68
C LEU A 4 -21.37 -20.33 -24.39
N PHE A 5 -21.42 -21.16 -23.34
CA PHE A 5 -20.78 -20.86 -22.05
C PHE A 5 -20.10 -22.09 -21.42
N GLY A 6 -19.18 -22.72 -22.15
CA GLY A 6 -18.60 -24.00 -21.76
C GLY A 6 -17.09 -24.15 -21.94
N ALA A 7 -16.32 -23.06 -21.86
CA ALA A 7 -14.88 -23.19 -21.71
C ALA A 7 -14.56 -23.49 -20.24
N LYS A 8 -14.02 -24.67 -19.94
CA LYS A 8 -13.32 -24.89 -18.68
C LYS A 8 -12.22 -23.83 -18.61
N SER A 9 -12.32 -22.89 -17.69
CA SER A 9 -11.25 -21.94 -17.44
C SER A 9 -9.97 -22.73 -17.15
N THR A 10 -9.00 -22.65 -18.07
CA THR A 10 -7.64 -23.16 -17.88
C THR A 10 -6.83 -22.23 -16.98
N ALA A 11 -7.43 -21.13 -16.52
CA ALA A 11 -6.80 -20.25 -15.56
C ALA A 11 -6.61 -21.01 -14.24
N PRO A 12 -5.41 -20.94 -13.63
CA PRO A 12 -5.18 -21.50 -12.31
C PRO A 12 -6.22 -20.95 -11.33
N LYS A 13 -6.72 -21.82 -10.45
CA LYS A 13 -7.67 -21.40 -9.40
C LYS A 13 -7.02 -20.26 -8.60
N PRO A 14 -7.76 -19.20 -8.27
CA PRO A 14 -7.23 -18.11 -7.45
C PRO A 14 -6.64 -18.68 -6.17
N THR A 15 -5.38 -18.34 -5.91
CA THR A 15 -4.72 -18.64 -4.64
C THR A 15 -4.74 -17.41 -3.76
N LEU A 16 -4.63 -17.62 -2.45
CA LEU A 16 -4.54 -16.52 -1.49
C LEU A 16 -3.39 -15.56 -1.84
N ASN A 17 -2.22 -16.10 -2.21
CA ASN A 17 -1.08 -15.30 -2.66
C ASN A 17 -1.40 -14.48 -3.91
N SER A 18 -2.11 -15.05 -4.89
CA SER A 18 -2.52 -14.28 -6.08
C SER A 18 -3.54 -13.19 -5.76
N ALA A 19 -4.39 -13.40 -4.76
CA ALA A 19 -5.35 -12.40 -4.30
C ALA A 19 -4.66 -11.24 -3.57
N ILE A 20 -3.71 -11.55 -2.67
CA ILE A 20 -2.85 -10.58 -2.00
C ILE A 20 -2.12 -9.71 -3.02
N SER A 21 -1.39 -10.31 -3.98
CA SER A 21 -0.66 -9.54 -5.00
C SER A 21 -1.57 -8.64 -5.86
N ASN A 22 -2.80 -9.08 -6.15
CA ASN A 22 -3.77 -8.25 -6.88
C ASN A 22 -4.25 -7.06 -6.05
N VAL A 23 -4.45 -7.24 -4.75
CA VAL A 23 -4.81 -6.16 -3.83
C VAL A 23 -3.65 -5.17 -3.70
N ASP A 24 -2.42 -5.65 -3.54
CA ASP A 24 -1.23 -4.80 -3.44
C ASP A 24 -1.04 -3.95 -4.71
N THR A 25 -1.23 -4.54 -5.89
CA THR A 25 -1.19 -3.80 -7.17
C THR A 25 -2.25 -2.69 -7.22
N ARG A 26 -3.42 -2.91 -6.63
CA ARG A 26 -4.47 -1.88 -6.56
C ARG A 26 -4.09 -0.78 -5.57
N ILE A 27 -3.51 -1.13 -4.43
CA ILE A 27 -2.98 -0.18 -3.44
C ILE A 27 -1.94 0.72 -4.11
N GLU A 28 -0.96 0.15 -4.83
CA GLU A 28 0.05 0.92 -5.57
C GLU A 28 -0.59 1.88 -6.60
N SER A 29 -1.61 1.44 -7.31
CA SER A 29 -2.34 2.29 -8.27
C SER A 29 -3.05 3.45 -7.58
N ILE A 30 -3.61 3.22 -6.38
CA ILE A 30 -4.24 4.27 -5.58
C ILE A 30 -3.18 5.23 -5.04
N ASP A 31 -2.02 4.74 -4.58
CA ASP A 31 -0.92 5.57 -4.11
C ASP A 31 -0.42 6.55 -5.18
N VAL A 32 -0.31 6.09 -6.42
CA VAL A 32 0.01 6.98 -7.55
C VAL A 32 -1.07 8.05 -7.78
N LYS A 33 -2.36 7.74 -7.57
CA LYS A 33 -3.44 8.73 -7.68
C LYS A 33 -3.40 9.72 -6.52
N LEU A 34 -3.17 9.23 -5.29
CA LEU A 34 -3.02 10.07 -4.10
C LEU A 34 -1.86 11.05 -4.25
N ALA A 35 -0.70 10.59 -4.74
CA ALA A 35 0.44 11.46 -5.01
C ALA A 35 0.10 12.59 -6.02
N LYS A 36 -0.67 12.29 -7.06
CA LYS A 36 -1.13 13.31 -8.03
C LYS A 36 -2.09 14.32 -7.41
N LEU A 37 -3.06 13.84 -6.62
CA LEU A 37 -4.02 14.71 -5.92
C LEU A 37 -3.31 15.60 -4.91
N ASN A 38 -2.32 15.08 -4.19
CA ASN A 38 -1.48 15.86 -3.27
C ASN A 38 -0.72 16.97 -3.98
N ALA A 39 -0.06 16.67 -5.10
CA ALA A 39 0.65 17.69 -5.88
C ALA A 39 -0.32 18.79 -6.41
N GLU A 40 -1.53 18.42 -6.80
CA GLU A 40 -2.57 19.36 -7.21
C GLU A 40 -3.03 20.24 -6.03
N LEU A 41 -3.26 19.64 -4.85
CA LEU A 41 -3.61 20.37 -3.62
C LEU A 41 -2.52 21.36 -3.22
N THR A 42 -1.25 20.97 -3.23
CA THR A 42 -0.12 21.87 -2.96
C THR A 42 -0.13 23.05 -3.93
N THR A 43 -0.42 22.81 -5.21
CA THR A 43 -0.52 23.87 -6.22
C THR A 43 -1.68 24.83 -5.92
N TYR A 44 -2.83 24.33 -5.46
CA TYR A 44 -3.94 25.20 -5.05
C TYR A 44 -3.62 26.00 -3.79
N GLN A 45 -2.98 25.39 -2.79
CA GLN A 45 -2.56 26.07 -1.56
C GLN A 45 -1.62 27.24 -1.87
N GLN A 46 -0.58 27.01 -2.69
CA GLN A 46 0.33 28.08 -3.11
C GLN A 46 -0.36 29.23 -3.85
N LYS A 47 -1.37 28.92 -4.67
CA LYS A 47 -2.19 29.94 -5.35
C LYS A 47 -3.05 30.71 -4.36
N LEU A 48 -3.73 30.02 -3.44
CA LEU A 48 -4.59 30.62 -2.43
C LEU A 48 -3.82 31.55 -1.50
N ALA A 49 -2.61 31.17 -1.09
CA ALA A 49 -1.73 31.99 -0.23
C ALA A 49 -1.35 33.33 -0.88
N LYS A 50 -1.19 33.35 -2.21
CA LYS A 50 -0.82 34.57 -2.97
C LYS A 50 -2.02 35.42 -3.39
N MET A 51 -3.24 34.94 -3.16
CA MET A 51 -4.47 35.61 -3.58
C MET A 51 -5.07 36.44 -2.45
N ARG A 52 -5.48 37.67 -2.78
CA ARG A 52 -6.30 38.49 -1.88
C ARG A 52 -7.72 37.93 -1.81
N ASP A 53 -8.36 38.13 -0.66
CA ASP A 53 -9.73 37.68 -0.46
C ASP A 53 -10.69 38.32 -1.47
N GLY A 54 -11.56 37.48 -2.02
CA GLY A 54 -12.52 37.86 -3.04
C GLY A 54 -13.00 36.67 -3.87
N PRO A 55 -13.91 36.91 -4.83
CA PRO A 55 -14.58 35.86 -5.59
C PRO A 55 -13.63 34.90 -6.32
N GLY A 56 -12.48 35.40 -6.78
CA GLY A 56 -11.44 34.57 -7.41
C GLY A 56 -10.81 33.58 -6.44
N LYS A 57 -10.49 34.00 -5.20
CA LYS A 57 -9.93 33.12 -4.16
C LYS A 57 -10.96 32.08 -3.73
N THR A 58 -12.22 32.48 -3.56
CA THR A 58 -13.32 31.55 -3.25
C THR A 58 -13.49 30.48 -4.33
N ALA A 59 -13.41 30.85 -5.62
CA ALA A 59 -13.52 29.89 -6.71
C ALA A 59 -12.37 28.86 -6.74
N ILE A 60 -11.15 29.28 -6.40
CA ILE A 60 -10.01 28.36 -6.26
C ILE A 60 -10.14 27.47 -5.02
N LYS A 61 -10.62 28.02 -3.88
CA LYS A 61 -10.87 27.25 -2.66
C LYS A 61 -11.87 26.13 -2.93
N GLN A 62 -12.96 26.42 -3.65
CA GLN A 62 -13.96 25.42 -4.02
C GLN A 62 -13.41 24.32 -4.94
N LYS A 63 -12.44 24.64 -5.82
CA LYS A 63 -11.75 23.60 -6.60
C LYS A 63 -10.84 22.74 -5.72
N ALA A 64 -10.10 23.36 -4.81
CA ALA A 64 -9.23 22.65 -3.86
C ALA A 64 -10.04 21.69 -2.98
N LEU A 65 -11.20 22.12 -2.47
CA LEU A 65 -12.10 21.28 -1.66
C LEU A 65 -12.56 20.03 -2.42
N LYS A 66 -12.90 20.13 -3.71
CA LYS A 66 -13.28 18.97 -4.52
C LYS A 66 -12.13 17.97 -4.70
N VAL A 67 -10.90 18.47 -4.86
CA VAL A 67 -9.72 17.61 -4.96
C VAL A 67 -9.41 16.96 -3.61
N LEU A 68 -9.61 17.67 -2.50
CA LEU A 68 -9.45 17.13 -1.15
C LEU A 68 -10.48 16.02 -0.86
N GLN A 69 -11.75 16.22 -1.23
CA GLN A 69 -12.79 15.20 -1.16
C GLN A 69 -12.40 13.94 -1.94
N GLN A 70 -11.90 14.12 -3.17
CA GLN A 70 -11.44 13.00 -4.00
C GLN A 70 -10.22 12.29 -3.36
N ARG A 71 -9.30 13.04 -2.75
CA ARG A 71 -8.16 12.46 -2.03
C ARG A 71 -8.63 11.59 -0.87
N LYS A 72 -9.49 12.11 0.01
CA LYS A 72 -10.04 11.35 1.15
C LYS A 72 -10.73 10.07 0.73
N LEU A 73 -11.50 10.11 -0.37
CA LEU A 73 -12.16 8.93 -0.90
C LEU A 73 -11.14 7.84 -1.28
N TYR A 74 -10.04 8.22 -1.92
CA TYR A 74 -8.98 7.28 -2.27
C TYR A 74 -8.17 6.80 -1.06
N GLU A 75 -7.94 7.66 -0.06
CA GLU A 75 -7.31 7.25 1.21
C GLU A 75 -8.16 6.18 1.91
N SER A 76 -9.46 6.42 2.05
CA SER A 76 -10.40 5.43 2.62
C SER A 76 -10.40 4.10 1.84
N GLN A 77 -10.43 4.16 0.50
CA GLN A 77 -10.34 2.95 -0.32
C GLN A 77 -9.01 2.21 -0.16
N ARG A 78 -7.90 2.95 -0.03
CA ARG A 78 -6.58 2.38 0.21
C ARG A 78 -6.54 1.64 1.54
N ASP A 79 -7.02 2.27 2.61
CA ASP A 79 -7.01 1.71 3.96
C ASP A 79 -7.87 0.44 4.05
N GLN A 80 -9.03 0.45 3.41
CA GLN A 80 -9.87 -0.74 3.27
C GLN A 80 -9.14 -1.89 2.56
N LEU A 81 -8.44 -1.60 1.47
CA LEU A 81 -7.66 -2.61 0.73
C LEU A 81 -6.45 -3.09 1.55
N GLN A 82 -5.80 -2.21 2.29
CA GLN A 82 -4.69 -2.56 3.17
C GLN A 82 -5.16 -3.54 4.26
N GLN A 83 -6.32 -3.28 4.87
CA GLN A 83 -6.93 -4.18 5.84
C GLN A 83 -7.30 -5.53 5.22
N GLN A 84 -7.82 -5.53 3.98
CA GLN A 84 -8.11 -6.77 3.25
C GLN A 84 -6.83 -7.58 2.98
N SER A 85 -5.75 -6.91 2.54
CA SER A 85 -4.45 -7.55 2.30
C SER A 85 -3.94 -8.19 3.60
N TRP A 86 -3.95 -7.45 4.70
CA TRP A 86 -3.54 -7.96 6.01
C TRP A 86 -4.39 -9.16 6.48
N ASN A 87 -5.71 -9.10 6.35
CA ASN A 87 -6.58 -10.24 6.70
C ASN A 87 -6.24 -11.49 5.87
N MET A 88 -5.94 -11.32 4.58
CA MET A 88 -5.52 -12.43 3.72
C MET A 88 -4.13 -12.95 4.11
N GLU A 89 -3.18 -12.08 4.46
CA GLU A 89 -1.86 -12.50 4.97
C GLU A 89 -2.00 -13.34 6.24
N GLN A 90 -2.85 -12.93 7.19
CA GLN A 90 -3.14 -13.70 8.40
C GLN A 90 -3.74 -15.07 8.07
N ALA A 91 -4.70 -15.12 7.14
CA ALA A 91 -5.25 -16.39 6.67
C ALA A 91 -4.19 -17.28 6.01
N GLY A 92 -3.20 -16.68 5.34
CA GLY A 92 -2.08 -17.39 4.73
C GLY A 92 -1.16 -18.02 5.77
N MET A 93 -0.82 -17.27 6.82
CA MET A 93 -0.06 -17.80 7.95
C MET A 93 -0.81 -18.96 8.64
N MET A 94 -2.13 -18.82 8.84
CA MET A 94 -2.95 -19.91 9.38
C MET A 94 -2.95 -21.14 8.46
N GLN A 95 -3.10 -20.94 7.15
CA GLN A 95 -3.06 -22.02 6.17
C GLN A 95 -1.72 -22.77 6.21
N ASP A 96 -0.60 -22.05 6.32
CA ASP A 96 0.73 -22.67 6.38
C ASP A 96 0.97 -23.41 7.70
N ASN A 97 0.48 -22.88 8.82
CA ASN A 97 0.47 -23.61 10.09
C ASN A 97 -0.35 -24.90 9.99
N LEU A 98 -1.54 -24.85 9.39
CA LEU A 98 -2.39 -26.04 9.19
C LEU A 98 -1.70 -27.08 8.29
N LYS A 99 -1.00 -26.65 7.23
CA LYS A 99 -0.20 -27.57 6.41
C LYS A 99 0.90 -28.26 7.23
N ASN A 100 1.62 -27.51 8.07
CA ASN A 100 2.66 -28.08 8.93
C ASN A 100 2.07 -29.08 9.94
N THR A 101 0.90 -28.77 10.51
CA THR A 101 0.16 -29.69 11.38
C THR A 101 -0.28 -30.94 10.62
N MET A 102 -0.79 -30.80 9.39
CA MET A 102 -1.14 -31.95 8.55
C MET A 102 0.06 -32.85 8.24
N VAL A 103 1.20 -32.27 7.86
CA VAL A 103 2.43 -33.03 7.63
C VAL A 103 2.84 -33.79 8.89
N THR A 104 2.75 -33.15 10.06
CA THR A 104 3.02 -33.80 11.35
C THR A 104 2.05 -34.94 11.61
N VAL A 105 0.75 -34.74 11.36
CA VAL A 105 -0.29 -35.75 11.53
C VAL A 105 -0.11 -36.92 10.56
N ASP A 106 0.26 -36.66 9.31
CA ASP A 106 0.54 -37.71 8.33
C ASP A 106 1.81 -38.50 8.68
N ALA A 107 2.84 -37.83 9.20
CA ALA A 107 4.01 -38.50 9.76
C ALA A 107 3.60 -39.38 10.96
N MET A 108 2.79 -38.87 11.89
CA MET A 108 2.28 -39.65 13.03
C MET A 108 1.40 -40.82 12.60
N LYS A 109 0.55 -40.67 11.58
CA LYS A 109 -0.24 -41.76 11.00
C LYS A 109 0.67 -42.84 10.42
N THR A 110 1.70 -42.44 9.69
CA THR A 110 2.68 -43.36 9.08
C THR A 110 3.45 -44.11 10.16
N THR A 111 3.98 -43.40 11.17
CA THR A 111 4.67 -44.00 12.32
C THR A 111 3.75 -44.91 13.11
N THR A 112 2.49 -44.52 13.36
CA THR A 112 1.50 -45.36 14.04
C THR A 112 1.22 -46.63 13.25
N LYS A 113 1.08 -46.54 11.92
CA LYS A 113 0.87 -47.71 11.06
C LYS A 113 2.05 -48.68 11.12
N GLU A 114 3.27 -48.16 11.14
CA GLU A 114 4.48 -48.97 11.28
C GLU A 114 4.60 -49.58 12.69
N LEU A 115 4.30 -48.80 13.74
CA LEU A 115 4.22 -49.30 15.12
C LEU A 115 3.15 -50.39 15.28
N ARG A 116 1.98 -50.26 14.64
CA ARG A 116 0.93 -51.29 14.61
C ARG A 116 1.43 -52.59 14.00
N LYS A 117 2.22 -52.50 12.91
CA LYS A 117 2.82 -53.64 12.23
C LYS A 117 3.89 -54.33 13.09
N GLN A 118 4.65 -53.55 13.87
CA GLN A 118 5.73 -54.07 14.71
C GLN A 118 5.27 -54.55 16.09
N TYR A 119 4.25 -53.94 16.71
CA TYR A 119 3.92 -54.16 18.12
C TYR A 119 2.56 -54.77 18.43
N GLY A 120 1.63 -54.91 17.47
CA GLY A 120 0.38 -55.65 17.64
C GLY A 120 -0.51 -55.20 18.82
N LYS A 121 -1.66 -54.58 18.52
CA LYS A 121 -2.68 -54.09 19.48
C LYS A 121 -2.28 -52.86 20.32
N ILE A 122 -2.11 -51.70 19.68
CA ILE A 122 -2.21 -50.41 20.36
C ILE A 122 -3.66 -49.90 20.23
N ASP A 123 -4.26 -49.44 21.32
CA ASP A 123 -5.69 -49.05 21.43
C ASP A 123 -6.10 -48.01 20.38
N ILE A 124 -7.02 -48.43 19.51
CA ILE A 124 -7.48 -47.71 18.31
C ILE A 124 -8.39 -46.53 18.67
N ASP A 125 -9.16 -46.66 19.75
CA ASP A 125 -10.22 -45.72 20.16
C ASP A 125 -9.71 -44.34 20.59
N LYS A 126 -8.41 -44.20 20.86
CA LYS A 126 -7.81 -42.89 21.17
C LYS A 126 -7.39 -42.13 19.92
N ILE A 127 -7.19 -42.84 18.80
CA ILE A 127 -6.75 -42.25 17.53
C ILE A 127 -7.95 -41.77 16.72
N GLU A 128 -9.09 -42.47 16.77
CA GLU A 128 -10.34 -42.02 16.13
C GLU A 128 -10.87 -40.73 16.75
N ARG A 129 -10.87 -40.61 18.09
CA ARG A 129 -11.27 -39.36 18.76
C ARG A 129 -10.44 -38.15 18.36
N LEU A 130 -9.15 -38.35 18.11
CA LEU A 130 -8.24 -37.28 17.66
C LEU A 130 -8.50 -36.90 16.20
N GLN A 131 -9.01 -37.85 15.40
CA GLN A 131 -9.42 -37.61 14.02
C GLN A 131 -10.72 -36.82 13.94
N ASP A 132 -11.67 -37.10 14.84
CA ASP A 132 -12.92 -36.35 14.96
C ASP A 132 -12.67 -34.89 15.42
N GLU A 133 -11.81 -34.66 16.42
CA GLU A 133 -11.43 -33.29 16.83
C GLU A 133 -10.76 -32.47 15.72
N MET A 134 -10.01 -33.11 14.81
CA MET A 134 -9.41 -32.41 13.66
C MET A 134 -10.43 -32.05 12.58
N ALA A 135 -11.50 -32.83 12.42
CA ALA A 135 -12.59 -32.50 11.51
C ALA A 135 -13.36 -31.27 12.03
N ASP A 136 -13.62 -31.21 13.33
CA ASP A 136 -14.27 -30.06 13.98
C ASP A 136 -13.44 -28.78 13.85
N LEU A 137 -12.11 -28.88 13.96
CA LEU A 137 -11.21 -27.73 13.77
C LEU A 137 -11.19 -27.19 12.33
N MET A 138 -11.42 -28.03 11.34
CA MET A 138 -11.57 -27.59 9.94
C MET A 138 -12.88 -26.84 9.71
N ASP A 139 -13.97 -27.35 10.27
CA ASP A 139 -15.28 -26.70 10.14
C ASP A 139 -15.30 -25.34 10.85
N MET A 140 -14.65 -25.22 12.00
CA MET A 140 -14.48 -23.93 12.68
C MET A 140 -13.65 -22.92 11.85
N GLY A 141 -12.71 -23.39 11.03
CA GLY A 141 -11.98 -22.55 10.08
C GLY A 141 -12.87 -21.99 8.96
N ASN A 142 -13.87 -22.75 8.51
CA ASN A 142 -14.85 -22.30 7.53
C ASN A 142 -15.82 -21.26 8.13
N ASP A 143 -16.20 -21.40 9.40
CA ASP A 143 -17.06 -20.44 10.09
C ASP A 143 -16.38 -19.08 10.32
N ILE A 144 -15.06 -19.08 10.58
CA ILE A 144 -14.26 -17.84 10.66
C ILE A 144 -14.29 -17.09 9.33
N GLN A 145 -14.23 -17.81 8.20
CA GLN A 145 -14.29 -17.23 6.86
C GLN A 145 -15.65 -16.59 6.57
N GLU A 146 -16.75 -17.13 7.12
CA GLU A 146 -18.08 -16.53 7.00
C GLU A 146 -18.26 -15.30 7.92
N SER A 147 -17.65 -15.30 9.11
CA SER A 147 -17.71 -14.18 10.06
C SER A 147 -16.96 -12.93 9.58
N ILE A 148 -15.83 -13.11 8.86
CA ILE A 148 -15.07 -11.99 8.29
C ILE A 148 -15.86 -11.26 7.18
N SER A 149 -16.75 -11.98 6.49
CA SER A 149 -17.58 -11.46 5.38
C SER A 149 -18.66 -10.45 5.81
N ARG A 150 -19.08 -10.47 7.09
CA ARG A 150 -20.26 -9.73 7.57
C ARG A 150 -19.97 -8.33 8.13
N SER A 151 -18.73 -7.83 8.08
CA SER A 151 -18.29 -6.72 8.95
C SER A 151 -18.07 -5.35 8.28
N TYR A 152 -18.68 -5.05 7.14
CA TYR A 152 -18.44 -3.75 6.48
C TYR A 152 -19.74 -3.06 6.05
N ASP A 153 -20.41 -2.44 7.03
CA ASP A 153 -21.37 -1.36 6.79
C ASP A 153 -20.57 -0.05 6.76
N VAL A 154 -20.58 0.64 5.61
CA VAL A 154 -19.82 1.87 5.36
C VAL A 154 -20.66 3.05 5.85
N PRO A 155 -20.17 3.92 6.76
CA PRO A 155 -20.88 5.15 7.12
C PRO A 155 -20.96 6.10 5.92
N GLU A 156 -22.16 6.59 5.58
CA GLU A 156 -22.43 7.35 4.34
C GLU A 156 -22.17 8.86 4.38
N ASP A 157 -21.83 9.48 5.52
CA ASP A 157 -21.81 10.95 5.59
C ASP A 157 -20.43 11.49 6.00
N VAL A 158 -19.67 11.97 5.00
CA VAL A 158 -18.48 12.81 5.20
C VAL A 158 -18.94 14.26 5.33
N ASP A 159 -18.71 14.89 6.48
CA ASP A 159 -19.15 16.27 6.78
C ASP A 159 -18.25 17.31 6.08
N GLU A 160 -18.85 18.28 5.37
CA GLU A 160 -18.13 19.38 4.72
C GLU A 160 -17.41 20.31 5.72
N ALA A 161 -17.91 20.42 6.96
CA ALA A 161 -17.28 21.23 7.99
C ALA A 161 -15.94 20.63 8.48
N GLU A 162 -15.84 19.30 8.52
CA GLU A 162 -14.62 18.59 8.87
C GLU A 162 -13.55 18.74 7.79
N LEU A 163 -13.97 18.72 6.51
CA LEU A 163 -13.07 18.95 5.36
C LEU A 163 -12.47 20.35 5.34
N ASP A 164 -13.24 21.37 5.73
CA ASP A 164 -12.76 22.75 5.78
C ASP A 164 -11.69 22.94 6.88
N ALA A 165 -11.86 22.30 8.04
CA ALA A 165 -10.89 22.33 9.13
C ALA A 165 -9.57 21.61 8.77
N GLU A 166 -9.65 20.46 8.09
CA GLU A 166 -8.45 19.76 7.64
C GLU A 166 -7.70 20.49 6.53
N LEU A 167 -8.41 21.17 5.63
CA LEU A 167 -7.76 21.99 4.60
C LEU A 167 -6.96 23.15 5.22
N GLU A 168 -7.48 23.72 6.31
CA GLU A 168 -6.80 24.78 7.08
C GLU A 168 -5.58 24.23 7.82
N ALA A 169 -5.71 23.07 8.48
CA ALA A 169 -4.60 22.40 9.16
C ALA A 169 -3.46 21.98 8.21
N LEU A 170 -3.77 21.50 7.00
CA LEU A 170 -2.74 21.20 5.98
C LEU A 170 -2.05 22.49 5.47
N GLY A 171 -2.70 23.64 5.59
CA GLY A 171 -2.10 24.95 5.31
C GLY A 171 -1.14 25.38 6.42
N GLU A 172 -1.53 25.18 7.69
CA GLU A 172 -0.69 25.46 8.85
C GLU A 172 0.54 24.54 8.92
N GLU A 173 0.44 23.25 8.58
CA GLU A 173 1.59 22.33 8.55
C GLU A 173 2.65 22.76 7.54
N VAL A 174 2.22 23.24 6.36
CA VAL A 174 3.11 23.80 5.33
C VAL A 174 3.68 25.16 5.75
N GLU A 175 2.93 25.98 6.49
CA GLU A 175 3.42 27.26 7.02
C GLU A 175 4.42 27.05 8.17
N LEU A 176 4.26 25.97 8.94
CA LEU A 176 5.20 25.55 9.98
C LEU A 176 6.48 24.98 9.34
N GLU A 177 6.36 24.11 8.34
CA GLU A 177 7.51 23.59 7.57
C GLU A 177 8.21 24.69 6.74
N GLY A 178 7.45 25.65 6.19
CA GLY A 178 7.95 26.82 5.47
C GLY A 178 8.53 27.92 6.38
N GLY A 179 8.03 28.05 7.61
CA GLY A 179 8.49 28.99 8.62
C GLY A 179 9.81 28.59 9.29
N TYR A 180 10.11 27.28 9.32
CA TYR A 180 11.47 26.80 9.64
C TYR A 180 12.45 26.95 8.47
N GLY A 181 11.96 27.15 7.24
CA GLY A 181 12.77 27.37 6.04
C GLY A 181 13.24 28.82 5.83
N GLU A 182 12.62 29.81 6.46
CA GLU A 182 13.01 31.22 6.31
C GLU A 182 14.21 31.64 7.18
N ALA A 183 14.72 30.76 8.05
CA ALA A 183 15.91 31.02 8.84
C ALA A 183 17.21 30.39 8.30
N GLN A 184 17.16 29.60 7.22
CA GLN A 184 18.37 29.01 6.63
C GLN A 184 18.35 28.99 5.10
N GLY A 185 19.06 29.96 4.53
CA GLY A 185 19.86 29.74 3.34
C GLY A 185 19.09 29.72 2.03
N VAL A 186 19.08 30.88 1.37
CA VAL A 186 19.13 30.94 -0.09
C VAL A 186 20.09 29.84 -0.58
N PRO A 187 19.68 28.93 -1.49
CA PRO A 187 20.56 27.88 -1.97
C PRO A 187 21.87 28.48 -2.49
N GLY A 188 23.02 27.91 -2.12
CA GLY A 188 24.35 28.45 -2.44
C GLY A 188 24.68 28.60 -3.95
N PHE A 189 23.74 28.26 -4.85
CA PHE A 189 23.83 28.58 -6.28
C PHE A 189 23.27 29.97 -6.64
N MET A 190 22.61 30.67 -5.70
CA MET A 190 22.06 32.02 -5.87
C MET A 190 22.87 33.11 -5.13
N LEU A 191 23.86 32.72 -4.31
CA LEU A 191 24.88 33.61 -3.75
C LEU A 191 26.22 33.23 -4.38
N ASP A 192 26.47 33.71 -5.59
CA ASP A 192 27.85 33.96 -6.01
C ASP A 192 27.94 35.34 -6.66
N ASP A 193 29.01 36.00 -6.30
CA ASP A 193 29.24 37.43 -6.39
C ASP A 193 29.24 37.97 -7.82
N ALA A 194 28.79 39.21 -7.92
CA ALA A 194 29.00 40.05 -9.08
C ALA A 194 30.50 40.33 -9.26
N ASN A 195 31.18 39.54 -10.11
CA ASN A 195 32.26 40.08 -10.93
C ASN A 195 32.38 39.29 -12.24
N PRO A 196 32.16 39.89 -13.42
CA PRO A 196 32.36 39.19 -14.68
C PRO A 196 33.85 38.84 -14.86
N PRO A 197 34.18 37.63 -15.35
CA PRO A 197 35.57 37.24 -15.60
C PRO A 197 36.20 38.16 -16.65
N GLN A 198 37.34 38.76 -16.32
CA GLN A 198 38.17 39.46 -17.30
C GLN A 198 38.77 38.45 -18.27
N PHE A 199 38.36 38.52 -19.53
CA PHE A 199 39.02 37.82 -20.64
C PHE A 199 40.47 38.27 -20.72
N ILE A 200 41.41 37.37 -20.46
CA ILE A 200 42.81 37.54 -20.85
C ILE A 200 42.88 37.14 -22.33
N ASP A 201 42.98 38.15 -23.19
CA ASP A 201 43.04 38.02 -24.65
C ASP A 201 44.52 37.88 -25.09
N GLU A 202 45.22 36.88 -24.56
CA GLU A 202 46.63 36.61 -24.91
C GLU A 202 46.71 35.44 -25.90
N PRO A 203 47.24 35.65 -27.13
CA PRO A 203 47.27 34.63 -28.16
C PRO A 203 48.26 33.49 -27.82
N PRO A 204 48.00 32.25 -28.26
CA PRO A 204 48.77 31.09 -27.84
C PRO A 204 50.19 31.09 -28.42
N GLU A 205 51.20 30.98 -27.55
CA GLU A 205 52.57 30.68 -27.99
C GLU A 205 52.68 29.22 -28.49
N PRO A 206 53.31 28.98 -29.66
CA PRO A 206 53.42 27.67 -30.23
C PRO A 206 54.61 26.93 -29.59
N GLY A 207 54.32 25.93 -28.77
CA GLY A 207 55.29 24.86 -28.52
C GLY A 207 55.33 24.38 -27.08
N LYS A 208 54.60 23.29 -26.82
CA LYS A 208 55.18 22.01 -26.39
C LYS A 208 54.06 20.98 -26.22
N ILE A 209 53.80 20.28 -27.31
CA ILE A 209 53.19 18.95 -27.28
C ILE A 209 54.20 18.00 -26.62
N LYS A 210 53.73 17.15 -25.70
CA LYS A 210 54.15 15.76 -25.39
C LYS A 210 53.85 15.46 -23.92
N GLU A 211 53.39 14.29 -23.51
CA GLU A 211 52.78 13.13 -24.14
C GLU A 211 52.23 12.30 -22.97
N ALA A 212 51.37 11.33 -23.27
CA ALA A 212 50.58 10.56 -22.35
C ALA A 212 51.38 9.68 -21.35
N ALA A 213 50.74 9.48 -20.20
CA ALA A 213 50.55 8.23 -19.45
C ALA A 213 51.67 7.18 -19.40
N GLY A 214 52.11 6.91 -18.16
CA GLY A 214 52.61 5.64 -17.68
C GLY A 214 52.09 5.42 -16.27
#